data_AF-A0A2K5CX90-F1
#
_entry.id   AF-A0A2K5CX90-F1
#
_cell.length_a   1.000
_cell.length_b   1.000
_cell.length_c   1.000
_cell.angle_alpha   90.00
_cell.angle_beta   90.00
_cell.angle_gamma   90.00
#
_symmetry.space_group_name_H-M   'P 1'
#
loop_
_entity.id
_entity.type
_entity.pdbx_description
1 polymer ?
#
loop_
_entity_poly.entity_id
_entity_poly.type
_entity_poly.pdbx_seq_one_letter_code
_entity_poly.pdbx_strand_id
1 'polypeptide(L)'
;MGEIKVSPDYNWFRGSVPLKKIIVDDDDSKIWSLYDAGPRSIRCPLIFLPPVSGTADVFFRQILALTGWGYRVIAFWLMPAFMLKKIVLGNFSSGPVDPMMADAIDFMVDRLESLGQSELASRLTLNCQNSYVEPHKIRDIPVTIMDVFDQSALSTEAKEEMYKLYPNARRAHLKTGGNFPYLCRSAEVNLYVQIHLLQFHGTKYAAIDPSMVSAEELEVQKGSLSISQEEQ
;
A
#
# COMPACT_ATOMS: atom_id res chain seq x y z
N MET A 1 11.40 -17.28 12.62
CA MET A 1 12.35 -16.89 11.54
C MET A 1 11.80 -17.42 10.23
N GLY A 2 11.09 -16.57 9.51
CA GLY A 2 10.48 -16.89 8.23
C GLY A 2 9.03 -17.41 8.26
N GLU A 3 8.25 -17.17 9.33
CA GLU A 3 6.88 -17.72 9.43
C GLU A 3 5.97 -17.26 8.28
N ILE A 4 6.12 -16.02 7.81
CA ILE A 4 5.25 -15.48 6.74
C ILE A 4 5.41 -16.29 5.44
N LYS A 5 6.64 -16.63 5.04
CA LYS A 5 6.91 -17.31 3.76
C LYS A 5 6.36 -18.73 3.72
N VAL A 6 6.34 -19.41 4.86
CA VAL A 6 5.78 -20.77 5.00
C VAL A 6 4.35 -20.76 5.51
N SER A 7 3.78 -19.59 5.77
CA SER A 7 2.43 -19.47 6.33
C SER A 7 1.37 -20.04 5.38
N PRO A 8 0.32 -20.69 5.91
CA PRO A 8 -0.79 -21.18 5.10
C PRO A 8 -1.41 -20.08 4.22
N ASP A 9 -1.60 -18.89 4.77
CA ASP A 9 -2.20 -17.75 4.06
C ASP A 9 -1.35 -17.30 2.87
N TYR A 10 -0.03 -17.18 3.04
CA TYR A 10 0.86 -16.75 1.96
C TYR A 10 0.95 -17.82 0.87
N ASN A 11 1.04 -19.10 1.25
CA ASN A 11 1.05 -20.21 0.30
C ASN A 11 -0.27 -20.30 -0.47
N TRP A 12 -1.40 -20.12 0.22
CA TRP A 12 -2.72 -20.06 -0.41
C TRP A 12 -2.81 -18.90 -1.40
N PHE A 13 -2.35 -17.70 -1.00
CA PHE A 13 -2.29 -16.53 -1.87
C PHE A 13 -1.49 -16.82 -3.14
N ARG A 14 -0.29 -17.39 -3.00
CA ARG A 14 0.59 -17.73 -4.13
C ARG A 14 -0.01 -18.78 -5.07
N GLY A 15 -0.83 -19.70 -4.55
CA GLY A 15 -1.53 -20.70 -5.34
C GLY A 15 -2.82 -20.21 -5.99
N SER A 16 -3.49 -19.23 -5.38
CA SER A 16 -4.86 -18.83 -5.77
C SER A 16 -4.92 -17.52 -6.54
N VAL A 17 -3.98 -16.60 -6.32
CA VAL A 17 -3.93 -15.29 -6.97
C VAL A 17 -2.79 -15.28 -8.00
N PRO A 18 -3.09 -15.36 -9.32
CA PRO A 18 -2.05 -15.46 -10.33
C PRO A 18 -1.28 -14.15 -10.45
N LEU A 19 0.05 -14.27 -10.53
CA LEU A 19 0.91 -13.17 -10.91
C LEU A 19 0.81 -12.96 -12.42
N LYS A 20 0.30 -11.79 -12.83
CA LYS A 20 0.24 -11.40 -14.24
C LYS A 20 1.49 -10.62 -14.62
N LYS A 21 2.00 -10.85 -15.83
CA LYS A 21 3.08 -10.08 -16.45
C LYS A 21 2.53 -9.41 -17.71
N ILE A 22 2.70 -8.11 -17.80
CA ILE A 22 2.24 -7.30 -18.94
C ILE A 22 3.46 -6.60 -19.51
N ILE A 23 3.70 -6.79 -20.81
CA ILE A 23 4.71 -6.05 -21.55
C ILE A 23 4.12 -4.68 -21.90
N VAL A 24 4.83 -3.60 -21.58
CA VAL A 24 4.34 -2.23 -21.75
C VAL A 24 5.12 -1.40 -22.75
N ASP A 25 6.09 -2.00 -23.44
CA ASP A 25 6.89 -1.38 -24.49
C ASP A 25 7.10 -2.31 -25.68
N ASP A 26 7.49 -1.71 -26.80
CA ASP A 26 7.61 -2.39 -28.09
C ASP A 26 8.86 -3.30 -28.19
N ASP A 27 9.80 -3.17 -27.27
CA ASP A 27 11.07 -3.92 -27.22
C ASP A 27 11.11 -5.01 -26.13
N ASP A 28 9.95 -5.29 -25.52
CA ASP A 28 9.76 -6.25 -24.43
C ASP A 28 10.63 -5.99 -23.18
N SER A 29 11.26 -4.81 -23.06
CA SER A 29 12.21 -4.52 -21.99
C SER A 29 11.54 -4.10 -20.67
N LYS A 30 10.31 -3.59 -20.73
CA LYS A 30 9.52 -3.16 -19.56
C LYS A 30 8.36 -4.12 -19.35
N ILE A 31 8.53 -4.93 -18.31
CA ILE A 31 7.50 -5.85 -17.84
C ILE A 31 6.90 -5.32 -16.55
N TRP A 32 5.59 -5.14 -16.55
CA TRP A 32 4.80 -4.87 -15.36
C TRP A 32 4.35 -6.19 -14.76
N SER A 33 4.69 -6.40 -13.50
CA SER A 33 4.24 -7.57 -12.74
C SER A 33 3.17 -7.12 -11.76
N LEU A 34 2.00 -7.76 -11.80
CA LEU A 34 0.87 -7.36 -10.96
C LEU A 34 0.00 -8.53 -10.50
N TYR A 35 -0.56 -8.38 -9.30
CA TYR A 35 -1.71 -9.13 -8.84
C TYR A 35 -2.97 -8.28 -9.07
N ASP A 36 -4.04 -8.92 -9.52
CA ASP A 36 -5.35 -8.29 -9.72
C ASP A 36 -6.41 -9.27 -9.27
N ALA A 37 -7.04 -8.97 -8.14
CA ALA A 37 -7.95 -9.85 -7.42
C ALA A 37 -9.24 -9.10 -7.00
N GLY A 38 -10.30 -9.87 -6.73
CA GLY A 38 -11.63 -9.33 -6.43
C GLY A 38 -12.56 -9.22 -7.65
N PRO A 39 -13.75 -8.61 -7.50
CA PRO A 39 -14.80 -8.62 -8.52
C PRO A 39 -14.41 -7.83 -9.77
N ARG A 40 -14.52 -8.46 -10.95
CA ARG A 40 -14.11 -7.88 -12.24
C ARG A 40 -15.06 -6.80 -12.77
N SER A 41 -16.29 -6.76 -12.25
CA SER A 41 -17.29 -5.73 -12.53
C SER A 41 -16.85 -4.34 -12.06
N ILE A 42 -15.96 -4.27 -11.07
CA ILE A 42 -15.48 -3.00 -10.50
C ILE A 42 -14.47 -2.33 -11.42
N ARG A 43 -14.81 -1.10 -11.85
CA ARG A 43 -14.00 -0.30 -12.78
C ARG A 43 -12.99 0.62 -12.09
N CYS A 44 -13.16 0.89 -10.79
CA CYS A 44 -12.26 1.73 -10.01
C CYS A 44 -11.52 0.86 -8.97
N PRO A 45 -10.43 0.16 -9.34
CA PRO A 45 -9.72 -0.71 -8.40
C PRO A 45 -8.93 0.10 -7.35
N LEU A 46 -8.75 -0.49 -6.17
CA LEU A 46 -7.74 -0.02 -5.21
C LEU A 46 -6.36 -0.46 -5.69
N ILE A 47 -5.41 0.48 -5.77
CA ILE A 47 -4.05 0.22 -6.22
C ILE A 47 -3.07 0.28 -5.05
N PHE A 48 -2.32 -0.80 -4.82
CA PHE A 48 -1.19 -0.83 -3.89
C PHE A 48 0.14 -0.68 -4.62
N LEU A 49 0.98 0.22 -4.12
CA LEU A 49 2.33 0.49 -4.61
C LEU A 49 3.34 0.05 -3.55
N PRO A 50 4.20 -0.94 -3.81
CA PRO A 50 5.16 -1.41 -2.82
C PRO A 50 6.29 -0.41 -2.62
N PRO A 51 6.94 -0.42 -1.45
CA PRO A 51 8.14 0.38 -1.23
C PRO A 51 9.29 -0.13 -2.12
N VAL A 52 10.37 0.66 -2.19
CA VAL A 52 11.58 0.33 -2.95
C VAL A 52 12.06 -1.10 -2.70
N SER A 53 11.98 -1.55 -1.44
CA SER A 53 12.46 -2.85 -0.98
C SER A 53 11.52 -4.05 -1.25
N GLY A 54 10.31 -3.84 -1.75
CA GLY A 54 9.28 -4.87 -1.80
C GLY A 54 8.75 -5.19 -3.20
N THR A 55 8.31 -6.43 -3.42
CA THR A 55 7.46 -6.83 -4.55
C THR A 55 5.98 -6.67 -4.19
N ALA A 56 5.03 -6.73 -5.13
CA ALA A 56 3.62 -6.46 -4.76
C ALA A 56 2.97 -7.52 -3.86
N ASP A 57 3.57 -8.70 -3.73
CA ASP A 57 3.11 -9.74 -2.78
C ASP A 57 3.36 -9.39 -1.31
N VAL A 58 4.07 -8.29 -1.02
CA VAL A 58 4.15 -7.75 0.35
C VAL A 58 2.78 -7.31 0.88
N PHE A 59 1.82 -7.05 -0.02
CA PHE A 59 0.45 -6.72 0.32
C PHE A 59 -0.48 -7.93 0.31
N PHE A 60 0.02 -9.18 0.36
CA PHE A 60 -0.84 -10.36 0.29
C PHE A 60 -1.94 -10.34 1.36
N ARG A 61 -1.65 -9.90 2.59
CA ARG A 61 -2.65 -9.78 3.67
C ARG A 61 -3.74 -8.76 3.35
N GLN A 62 -3.38 -7.64 2.73
CA GLN A 62 -4.33 -6.63 2.26
C GLN A 62 -5.18 -7.18 1.12
N ILE A 63 -4.55 -7.82 0.12
CA ILE A 63 -5.23 -8.39 -1.03
C ILE A 63 -6.26 -9.44 -0.57
N LEU A 64 -5.87 -10.38 0.29
CA LEU A 64 -6.75 -11.42 0.80
C LEU A 64 -7.95 -10.84 1.57
N ALA A 65 -7.70 -9.93 2.52
CA ALA A 65 -8.76 -9.36 3.35
C ALA A 65 -9.73 -8.50 2.54
N LEU A 66 -9.21 -7.54 1.77
CA LEU A 66 -10.03 -6.58 1.03
C LEU A 66 -10.84 -7.27 -0.08
N THR A 67 -10.27 -8.26 -0.76
CA THR A 67 -11.03 -9.01 -1.78
C THR A 67 -12.11 -9.90 -1.15
N GLY A 68 -11.86 -10.45 0.05
CA GLY A 68 -12.89 -11.12 0.84
C GLY A 68 -14.04 -10.19 1.25
N TRP A 69 -13.77 -8.89 1.40
CA TRP A 69 -14.79 -7.86 1.65
C TRP A 69 -15.40 -7.28 0.36
N GLY A 70 -15.13 -7.87 -0.80
CA GLY A 70 -15.73 -7.45 -2.08
C GLY A 70 -14.99 -6.31 -2.79
N TYR A 71 -13.83 -5.88 -2.32
CA TYR A 71 -13.02 -4.89 -3.03
C TYR A 71 -12.27 -5.51 -4.20
N ARG A 72 -12.14 -4.76 -5.31
CA ARG A 72 -11.16 -5.08 -6.35
C ARG A 72 -9.83 -4.42 -6.02
N VAL A 73 -8.80 -5.24 -5.91
CA VAL A 73 -7.46 -4.80 -5.52
C VAL A 73 -6.45 -5.17 -6.62
N ILE A 74 -5.64 -4.18 -7.00
CA ILE A 74 -4.49 -4.36 -7.88
C ILE A 74 -3.24 -3.98 -7.10
N ALA A 75 -2.25 -4.86 -7.06
CA ALA A 75 -0.95 -4.55 -6.49
C ALA A 75 0.10 -4.81 -7.58
N PHE A 76 0.82 -3.78 -8.00
CA PHE A 76 1.81 -3.90 -9.07
C PHE A 76 3.16 -3.35 -8.65
N TRP A 77 4.21 -3.86 -9.28
CA TRP A 77 5.55 -3.33 -9.12
C TRP A 77 6.22 -3.15 -10.48
N LEU A 78 7.08 -2.15 -10.55
CA LEU A 78 7.82 -1.76 -11.74
C LEU A 78 9.23 -2.37 -11.72
N MET A 79 9.74 -2.71 -12.90
CA MET A 79 11.13 -3.12 -13.15
C MET A 79 11.90 -2.12 -14.05
N PRO A 80 12.21 -0.88 -13.64
CA PRO A 80 13.17 -0.05 -14.36
C PRO A 80 14.64 -0.38 -13.93
N ALA A 81 15.68 0.17 -14.57
CA ALA A 81 17.09 -0.25 -14.42
C ALA A 81 18.05 0.63 -13.56
N PHE A 82 19.14 -0.01 -13.05
CA PHE A 82 20.46 0.41 -12.44
C PHE A 82 20.50 1.43 -11.26
N MET A 83 21.39 1.48 -10.24
CA MET A 83 22.27 0.59 -9.40
C MET A 83 22.04 0.70 -7.80
N LEU A 84 22.34 -0.35 -6.97
CA LEU A 84 22.63 -0.42 -5.47
C LEU A 84 21.64 -1.11 -4.45
N LYS A 85 21.91 -2.39 -4.08
CA LYS A 85 21.21 -3.20 -3.04
C LYS A 85 21.62 -2.93 -1.57
N LYS A 86 22.89 -2.55 -1.34
CA LYS A 86 23.49 -2.43 -0.01
C LYS A 86 22.93 -1.27 0.83
N ILE A 87 22.49 -0.19 0.18
CA ILE A 87 21.95 1.00 0.84
C ILE A 87 20.58 0.70 1.47
N VAL A 88 19.75 -0.11 0.80
CA VAL A 88 18.39 -0.42 1.27
C VAL A 88 18.41 -1.29 2.53
N LEU A 89 19.30 -2.29 2.58
CA LEU A 89 19.44 -3.18 3.74
C LEU A 89 19.91 -2.45 5.00
N GLY A 90 20.72 -1.41 4.86
CA GLY A 90 21.22 -0.62 6.00
C GLY A 90 20.13 0.14 6.77
N ASN A 91 18.95 0.31 6.17
CA ASN A 91 17.83 1.06 6.77
C ASN A 91 16.82 0.16 7.50
N PHE A 92 17.02 -1.15 7.53
CA PHE A 92 16.17 -2.02 8.35
C PHE A 92 16.61 -1.93 9.81
N SER A 93 15.64 -1.73 10.70
CA SER A 93 15.86 -1.48 12.11
C SER A 93 16.71 -2.59 12.74
N SER A 94 17.79 -2.20 13.42
CA SER A 94 18.76 -3.11 14.07
C SER A 94 18.60 -3.19 15.60
N GLY A 95 17.45 -2.77 16.13
CA GLY A 95 17.10 -2.82 17.55
C GLY A 95 16.18 -4.01 17.93
N PRO A 96 15.86 -4.18 19.22
CA PRO A 96 14.90 -5.19 19.66
C PRO A 96 13.51 -4.90 19.07
N VAL A 97 12.97 -5.88 18.35
CA VAL A 97 11.65 -5.84 17.70
C VAL A 97 10.78 -6.99 18.20
N ASP A 98 9.46 -6.82 18.19
CA ASP A 98 8.54 -7.92 18.52
C ASP A 98 8.54 -9.00 17.43
N PRO A 99 8.08 -10.24 17.74
CA PRO A 99 8.14 -11.36 16.80
C PRO A 99 7.45 -11.10 15.45
N MET A 100 6.31 -10.40 15.42
CA MET A 100 5.61 -10.12 14.16
C MET A 100 6.37 -9.11 13.30
N MET A 101 7.03 -8.14 13.93
CA MET A 101 7.92 -7.22 13.24
C MET A 101 9.17 -7.93 12.72
N ALA A 102 9.75 -8.85 13.49
CA ALA A 102 10.88 -9.67 13.05
C ALA A 102 10.52 -10.51 11.81
N ASP A 103 9.38 -11.21 11.83
CA ASP A 103 8.95 -12.01 10.67
C ASP A 103 8.61 -11.13 9.44
N ALA A 104 8.10 -9.92 9.65
CA ALA A 104 7.90 -8.96 8.57
C ALA A 104 9.24 -8.49 7.96
N ILE A 105 10.24 -8.21 8.80
CA ILE A 105 11.60 -7.86 8.34
C ILE A 105 12.20 -9.03 7.55
N ASP A 106 12.18 -10.25 8.10
CA ASP A 106 12.68 -11.45 7.43
C ASP A 106 12.01 -11.64 6.05
N PHE A 107 10.69 -11.50 5.98
CA PHE A 107 9.95 -11.61 4.72
C PHE A 107 10.35 -10.51 3.72
N MET A 108 10.54 -9.27 4.18
CA MET A 108 10.97 -8.17 3.33
C MET A 108 12.42 -8.32 2.86
N VAL A 109 13.31 -8.87 3.69
CA VAL A 109 14.69 -9.22 3.29
C VAL A 109 14.64 -10.25 2.16
N ASP A 110 13.82 -11.30 2.30
CA ASP A 110 13.63 -12.30 1.24
C ASP A 110 13.11 -11.68 -0.07
N ARG A 111 12.14 -10.76 0.02
CA ARG A 111 11.63 -10.05 -1.17
C ARG A 111 12.70 -9.17 -1.80
N LEU A 112 13.43 -8.41 -0.98
CA LEU A 112 14.54 -7.59 -1.42
C LEU A 112 15.66 -8.44 -2.05
N GLU A 113 15.87 -9.65 -1.54
CA GLU A 113 16.86 -10.57 -2.09
C GLU A 113 16.47 -11.12 -3.45
N SER A 114 15.17 -11.31 -3.67
CA SER A 114 14.61 -11.72 -4.97
C SER A 114 14.70 -10.63 -6.04
N LEU A 115 14.86 -9.37 -5.64
CA LEU A 115 15.09 -8.27 -6.59
C LEU A 115 16.54 -8.27 -7.11
N GLY A 116 16.66 -8.14 -8.43
CA GLY A 116 17.92 -7.88 -9.11
C GLY A 116 18.48 -6.49 -8.76
N GLN A 117 19.79 -6.31 -8.94
CA GLN A 117 20.44 -5.02 -8.72
C GLN A 117 19.86 -3.89 -9.60
N SER A 118 19.37 -4.23 -10.80
CA SER A 118 18.73 -3.28 -11.71
C SER A 118 17.42 -2.74 -11.14
N GLU A 119 16.59 -3.61 -10.56
CA GLU A 119 15.27 -3.27 -10.05
C GLU A 119 15.31 -2.41 -8.79
N LEU A 120 16.17 -2.79 -7.83
CA LEU A 120 16.29 -2.06 -6.57
C LEU A 120 16.62 -0.60 -6.78
N ALA A 121 17.37 -0.38 -7.83
CA ALA A 121 18.06 0.84 -8.00
C ALA A 121 17.32 1.88 -8.80
N SER A 122 16.59 1.47 -9.82
CA SER A 122 15.62 2.34 -10.44
C SER A 122 14.55 2.79 -9.46
N ARG A 123 14.14 1.93 -8.53
CA ARG A 123 13.22 2.28 -7.44
C ARG A 123 13.84 3.27 -6.47
N LEU A 124 15.13 3.11 -6.14
CA LEU A 124 15.90 4.11 -5.39
C LEU A 124 15.99 5.43 -6.16
N THR A 125 16.32 5.40 -7.45
CA THR A 125 16.39 6.59 -8.29
C THR A 125 15.04 7.30 -8.33
N LEU A 126 13.93 6.60 -8.51
CA LEU A 126 12.59 7.20 -8.44
C LEU A 126 12.28 7.81 -7.06
N ASN A 127 12.74 7.18 -5.97
CA ASN A 127 12.58 7.74 -4.62
C ASN A 127 13.49 8.95 -4.37
N CYS A 128 14.67 9.00 -4.98
CA CYS A 128 15.65 10.06 -4.81
C CYS A 128 15.58 11.15 -5.90
N GLN A 129 14.71 10.99 -6.90
CA GLN A 129 14.45 12.02 -7.89
C GLN A 129 13.47 13.03 -7.31
N ASN A 130 13.94 14.28 -7.16
CA ASN A 130 13.09 15.39 -6.77
C ASN A 130 11.97 15.56 -7.80
N SER A 131 10.78 15.11 -7.44
CA SER A 131 9.56 15.32 -8.19
C SER A 131 8.67 16.24 -7.37
N TYR A 132 8.35 17.41 -7.92
CA TYR A 132 7.43 18.33 -7.27
C TYR A 132 6.01 17.98 -7.67
N VAL A 133 5.20 17.60 -6.68
CA VAL A 133 3.75 17.53 -6.86
C VAL A 133 3.20 18.89 -6.49
N GLU A 134 2.48 19.50 -7.42
CA GLU A 134 1.78 20.77 -7.20
C GLU A 134 0.64 20.58 -6.20
N PRO A 135 0.75 21.07 -4.94
CA PRO A 135 -0.22 20.75 -3.89
C PRO A 135 -1.64 21.23 -4.20
N HIS A 136 -1.75 22.28 -5.01
CA HIS A 136 -3.05 22.81 -5.45
C HIS A 136 -3.84 21.82 -6.34
N LYS A 137 -3.16 20.89 -7.03
CA LYS A 137 -3.84 19.87 -7.87
C LYS A 137 -4.45 18.73 -7.07
N ILE A 138 -4.03 18.56 -5.82
CA ILE A 138 -4.45 17.45 -4.95
C ILE A 138 -5.23 17.94 -3.72
N ARG A 139 -5.50 19.24 -3.64
CA ARG A 139 -6.13 19.88 -2.46
C ARG A 139 -7.50 19.28 -2.13
N ASP A 140 -8.28 18.97 -3.17
CA ASP A 140 -9.64 18.46 -3.04
C ASP A 140 -9.70 16.92 -3.14
N ILE A 141 -8.55 16.25 -3.09
CA ILE A 141 -8.45 14.79 -3.06
C ILE A 141 -8.45 14.36 -1.58
N PRO A 142 -9.34 13.44 -1.18
CA PRO A 142 -9.27 12.89 0.17
C PRO A 142 -7.96 12.15 0.39
N VAL A 143 -7.22 12.52 1.43
CA VAL A 143 -5.95 11.87 1.79
C VAL A 143 -6.05 11.33 3.21
N THR A 144 -5.59 10.10 3.42
CA THR A 144 -5.32 9.54 4.75
C THR A 144 -3.85 9.21 4.85
N ILE A 145 -3.18 9.74 5.86
CA ILE A 145 -1.80 9.40 6.21
C ILE A 145 -1.84 8.36 7.33
N MET A 146 -1.29 7.19 7.04
CA MET A 146 -1.05 6.14 8.02
C MET A 146 0.39 6.24 8.53
N ASP A 147 0.58 6.40 9.84
CA ASP A 147 1.91 6.55 10.45
C ASP A 147 2.04 5.70 11.72
N VAL A 148 3.26 5.27 12.01
CA VAL A 148 3.63 4.52 13.22
C VAL A 148 4.33 5.44 14.21
N PHE A 149 4.07 5.26 15.51
CA PHE A 149 4.73 6.02 16.57
C PHE A 149 6.05 5.43 17.06
N ASP A 150 6.34 4.17 16.75
CA ASP A 150 7.61 3.53 17.09
C ASP A 150 8.72 3.89 16.08
N GLN A 151 9.91 3.35 16.32
CA GLN A 151 11.08 3.65 15.49
C GLN A 151 10.88 3.13 14.06
N SER A 152 10.91 4.07 13.10
CA SER A 152 10.84 3.80 11.67
C SER A 152 12.03 4.41 10.93
N ALA A 153 12.28 3.98 9.70
CA ALA A 153 13.37 4.45 8.85
C ALA A 153 13.18 5.91 8.38
N LEU A 154 11.94 6.43 8.39
CA LEU A 154 11.66 7.83 8.08
C LEU A 154 12.01 8.72 9.26
N SER A 155 12.73 9.81 8.99
CA SER A 155 13.07 10.80 10.01
C SER A 155 11.84 11.61 10.44
N THR A 156 11.87 12.16 11.66
CA THR A 156 10.80 12.99 12.19
C THR A 156 10.55 14.21 11.30
N GLU A 157 11.62 14.83 10.78
CA GLU A 157 11.55 15.99 9.90
C GLU A 157 10.80 15.66 8.61
N ALA A 158 11.08 14.50 8.01
CA ALA A 158 10.38 14.06 6.81
C ALA A 158 8.87 13.82 7.06
N LYS A 159 8.52 13.26 8.24
CA LYS A 159 7.13 13.08 8.65
C LYS A 159 6.42 14.43 8.84
N GLU A 160 7.08 15.38 9.51
CA GLU A 160 6.53 16.72 9.72
C GLU A 160 6.32 17.49 8.41
N GLU A 161 7.26 17.44 7.48
CA GLU A 161 7.10 18.07 6.16
C GLU A 161 5.94 17.45 5.37
N MET A 162 5.77 16.13 5.41
CA MET A 162 4.61 15.46 4.82
C MET A 162 3.29 15.98 5.44
N TYR A 163 3.24 16.15 6.76
CA TYR A 163 2.05 16.71 7.41
C TYR A 163 1.76 18.16 7.03
N LYS A 164 2.79 18.96 6.74
CA LYS A 164 2.64 20.34 6.24
C LYS A 164 2.12 20.37 4.81
N LEU A 165 2.55 19.44 3.96
CA LEU A 165 2.10 19.32 2.57
C LEU A 165 0.64 18.88 2.45
N TYR A 166 0.16 18.10 3.42
CA TYR A 166 -1.21 17.57 3.46
C TYR A 166 -1.96 17.99 4.73
N PRO A 167 -2.26 19.28 4.92
CA PRO A 167 -2.83 19.79 6.16
C PRO A 167 -4.23 19.23 6.46
N ASN A 168 -4.99 18.89 5.41
CA ASN A 168 -6.36 18.36 5.51
C ASN A 168 -6.42 16.82 5.52
N ALA A 169 -5.28 16.13 5.50
CA ALA A 169 -5.28 14.67 5.50
C ALA A 169 -5.77 14.12 6.84
N ARG A 170 -6.61 13.09 6.77
CA ARG A 170 -6.95 12.27 7.95
C ARG A 170 -5.70 11.56 8.44
N ARG A 171 -5.54 11.46 9.75
CA ARG A 171 -4.39 10.78 10.36
C ARG A 171 -4.82 9.47 11.00
N ALA A 172 -4.19 8.40 10.59
CA ALA A 172 -4.38 7.06 11.10
C ALA A 172 -3.09 6.60 11.78
N HIS A 173 -3.09 6.59 13.11
CA HIS A 173 -1.88 6.30 13.87
C HIS A 173 -1.88 4.87 14.41
N LEU A 174 -0.82 4.13 14.11
CA LEU A 174 -0.55 2.82 14.68
C LEU A 174 0.43 2.98 15.83
N LYS A 175 0.16 2.31 16.96
CA LYS A 175 1.03 2.37 18.14
C LYS A 175 2.42 1.79 17.87
N THR A 176 2.47 0.73 17.08
CA THR A 176 3.70 0.02 16.68
C THR A 176 3.56 -0.49 15.25
N GLY A 177 4.66 -0.87 14.62
CA GLY A 177 4.65 -1.50 13.29
C GLY A 177 5.95 -1.31 12.50
N GLY A 178 6.84 -0.42 12.97
CA GLY A 178 8.12 -0.15 12.35
C GLY A 178 7.97 0.19 10.86
N ASN A 179 8.85 -0.37 10.02
CA ASN A 179 8.89 -0.03 8.60
C ASN A 179 7.79 -0.71 7.76
N PHE A 180 7.17 -1.77 8.28
CA PHE A 180 6.30 -2.65 7.50
C PHE A 180 4.96 -2.93 8.20
N PRO A 181 4.21 -1.90 8.63
CA PRO A 181 2.96 -2.07 9.36
C PRO A 181 1.92 -2.89 8.57
N TYR A 182 1.95 -2.84 7.24
CA TYR A 182 1.07 -3.63 6.37
C TYR A 182 1.31 -5.14 6.48
N LEU A 183 2.47 -5.59 6.96
CA LEU A 183 2.76 -7.01 7.24
C LEU A 183 2.49 -7.36 8.71
N CYS A 184 3.07 -6.61 9.65
CA CYS A 184 3.05 -6.95 11.08
C CYS A 184 1.83 -6.43 11.85
N ARG A 185 1.09 -5.45 11.30
CA ARG A 185 -0.15 -4.87 11.83
C ARG A 185 -1.24 -4.79 10.74
N SER A 186 -1.26 -5.82 9.88
CA SER A 186 -2.12 -5.87 8.70
C SER A 186 -3.61 -5.61 8.98
N ALA A 187 -4.16 -6.11 10.10
CA ALA A 187 -5.55 -5.90 10.45
C ALA A 187 -5.89 -4.40 10.68
N GLU A 188 -5.04 -3.67 11.41
CA GLU A 188 -5.20 -2.23 11.64
C GLU A 188 -5.04 -1.45 10.33
N VAL A 189 -4.05 -1.80 9.50
CA VAL A 189 -3.87 -1.18 8.18
C VAL A 189 -5.10 -1.41 7.29
N ASN A 190 -5.63 -2.63 7.25
CA ASN A 190 -6.81 -2.96 6.46
C ASN A 190 -8.05 -2.18 6.93
N LEU A 191 -8.23 -2.03 8.25
CA LEU A 191 -9.30 -1.23 8.82
C LEU A 191 -9.19 0.25 8.39
N TYR A 192 -8.01 0.84 8.47
CA TYR A 192 -7.81 2.23 8.04
C TYR A 192 -8.04 2.43 6.54
N VAL A 193 -7.67 1.44 5.71
CA VAL A 193 -8.01 1.42 4.28
C VAL A 193 -9.52 1.41 4.09
N GLN A 194 -10.26 0.54 4.78
CA GLN A 194 -11.73 0.51 4.69
C GLN A 194 -12.36 1.85 5.11
N ILE A 195 -11.95 2.40 6.26
CA ILE A 195 -12.46 3.68 6.77
C ILE A 195 -12.22 4.81 5.75
N HIS A 196 -11.06 4.83 5.11
CA HIS A 196 -10.78 5.79 4.05
C HIS A 196 -11.70 5.58 2.83
N LEU A 197 -12.01 4.33 2.47
CA LEU A 197 -12.80 4.01 1.29
C LEU A 197 -14.31 4.22 1.46
N LEU A 198 -14.82 4.26 2.69
CA LEU A 198 -16.25 4.49 2.99
C LEU A 198 -16.81 5.72 2.26
N GLN A 199 -16.05 6.80 2.16
CA GLN A 199 -16.49 8.03 1.49
C GLN A 199 -16.77 7.87 -0.01
N PHE A 200 -16.27 6.80 -0.64
CA PHE A 200 -16.47 6.52 -2.06
C PHE A 200 -17.59 5.51 -2.31
N HIS A 201 -18.10 4.85 -1.28
CA HIS A 201 -19.20 3.88 -1.41
C HIS A 201 -20.42 4.54 -2.05
N GLY A 202 -21.14 3.78 -2.88
CA GLY A 202 -22.29 4.30 -3.64
C GLY A 202 -21.94 5.26 -4.79
N THR A 203 -20.67 5.64 -4.98
CA THR A 203 -20.23 6.51 -6.08
C THR A 203 -19.62 5.72 -7.23
N LYS A 204 -19.40 6.40 -8.37
CA LYS A 204 -18.63 5.85 -9.50
C LYS A 204 -17.16 5.55 -9.18
N TYR A 205 -16.65 6.02 -8.04
CA TYR A 205 -15.29 5.79 -7.56
C TYR A 205 -15.19 4.65 -6.54
N ALA A 206 -16.31 3.98 -6.21
CA ALA A 206 -16.31 2.84 -5.31
C ALA A 206 -15.43 1.70 -5.85
N ALA A 207 -14.55 1.19 -5.00
CA ALA A 207 -13.69 0.04 -5.30
C ALA A 207 -14.29 -1.31 -4.83
N ILE A 208 -15.50 -1.28 -4.27
CA ILE A 208 -16.22 -2.42 -3.68
C ILE A 208 -17.45 -2.78 -4.51
N ASP A 209 -17.81 -4.07 -4.52
CA ASP A 209 -19.10 -4.53 -5.03
C ASP A 209 -20.28 -3.84 -4.34
N PRO A 210 -21.19 -3.17 -5.10
CA PRO A 210 -22.37 -2.55 -4.52
C PRO A 210 -23.22 -3.48 -3.67
N SER A 211 -23.24 -4.79 -3.94
CA SER A 211 -24.01 -5.74 -3.12
C SER A 211 -23.39 -6.00 -1.75
N MET A 212 -22.14 -5.58 -1.53
CA MET A 212 -21.39 -5.79 -0.30
C MET A 212 -21.37 -4.54 0.60
N VAL A 213 -22.02 -3.45 0.18
CA VAL A 213 -22.11 -2.20 0.95
C VAL A 213 -23.39 -2.20 1.77
N SER A 214 -23.29 -1.91 3.07
CA SER A 214 -24.45 -1.84 3.97
C SER A 214 -25.24 -0.54 3.79
N ALA A 215 -26.50 -0.53 4.27
CA ALA A 215 -27.32 0.68 4.24
C ALA A 215 -26.71 1.79 5.12
N GLU A 216 -26.15 1.42 6.28
CA GLU A 216 -25.48 2.33 7.20
C GLU A 216 -24.23 2.97 6.58
N GLU A 217 -23.43 2.20 5.83
CA GLU A 217 -22.26 2.71 5.11
C GLU A 217 -22.64 3.75 4.03
N LEU A 218 -23.79 3.57 3.37
CA LEU A 218 -24.32 4.53 2.40
C LEU A 218 -24.84 5.81 3.06
N GLU A 219 -25.32 5.75 4.31
CA GLU A 219 -25.79 6.92 5.06
C GLU A 219 -24.65 7.85 5.49
N VAL A 220 -23.48 7.29 5.84
CA VAL A 220 -22.26 8.06 6.17
C VAL A 220 -21.87 9.00 5.02
N GLN A 221 -22.07 8.57 3.77
CA GLN A 221 -21.82 9.39 2.59
C GLN A 221 -22.80 10.58 2.49
N LYS A 222 -24.09 10.34 2.77
CA LYS A 222 -25.12 11.38 2.71
C LYS A 222 -24.90 12.49 3.73
N GLY A 223 -24.50 12.14 4.95
CA GLY A 223 -24.16 13.11 6.00
C GLY A 223 -22.91 13.93 5.70
N SER A 224 -21.94 13.33 4.98
CA SER A 224 -20.72 14.05 4.57
C SER A 224 -21.01 15.09 3.47
N LEU A 225 -21.93 14.79 2.55
CA LEU A 225 -22.35 15.69 1.47
C LEU A 225 -23.18 16.89 1.97
N SER A 226 -24.03 16.71 2.98
CA SER A 226 -24.84 17.80 3.55
C SER A 226 -24.00 18.84 4.29
N ILE A 227 -22.96 18.43 5.01
CA ILE A 227 -22.06 19.36 5.73
C ILE A 227 -21.28 20.24 4.75
N SER A 228 -20.80 19.66 3.64
CA SER A 228 -20.09 20.43 2.60
C SER A 228 -20.98 21.39 1.79
N GLN A 229 -22.31 21.28 1.87
CA GLN A 229 -23.24 22.21 1.22
C GLN A 229 -23.68 23.37 2.14
N GLU A 230 -23.51 23.24 3.46
CA GLU A 230 -23.79 24.32 4.42
C GLU A 230 -22.59 25.27 4.64
N GLU A 231 -21.39 24.89 4.17
CA GLU A 231 -20.16 25.70 4.25
C GLU A 231 -19.83 26.47 2.95
N GLN A 232 -20.77 26.58 2.00
CA GLN A 232 -20.69 27.45 0.80
C GLN A 232 -21.72 28.57 0.84
#